data_AF-A0A8S3FNW5-F1
#
_entry.id   AF-A0A8S3FNW5-F1
#
_cell.length_a   1.000
_cell.length_b   1.000
_cell.length_c   1.000
_cell.angle_alpha   90.00
_cell.angle_beta   90.00
_cell.angle_gamma   90.00
#
_symmetry.space_group_name_H-M   'P 1'
#
loop_
_entity.id
_entity.type
_entity.pdbx_description
1 polymer ?
#
loop_
_entity_poly.entity_id
_entity_poly.type
_entity_poly.pdbx_seq_one_letter_code
_entity_poly.pdbx_strand_id
1 'polypeptide(L)'
;NQTVGNTFLETSHWNLVQKLSNFEWRIPSVWCALSQHAKDFIDHPYKAIRERIASVLATALSFDVKLSNGQSTRHPDVDQFIDNIRERLDQAIKIYEKQPLATISGQGVEIDSESRKAVNYIETVIQLHTLIFSGHIQPVKHAIIRIFPHLCEIDSIVANDDVIRTSSIVSRMCLAVTYFTTSLIETLIEQLEQVN
;
A
#
# COMPACT_ATOMS: atom_id res chain seq x y z
N ASN A 1 18.74 22.56 -7.59
CA ASN A 1 19.86 21.58 -7.54
C ASN A 1 20.03 20.87 -6.20
N GLN A 2 19.81 21.51 -5.03
CA GLN A 2 19.90 20.80 -3.73
C GLN A 2 18.80 19.75 -3.49
N THR A 3 17.57 20.00 -3.94
CA THR A 3 16.43 19.06 -3.78
C THR A 3 16.63 17.75 -4.55
N VAL A 4 17.11 17.82 -5.80
CA VAL A 4 17.37 16.62 -6.62
C VAL A 4 18.49 15.76 -6.04
N GLY A 5 19.54 16.38 -5.47
CA GLY A 5 20.61 15.66 -4.78
C GLY A 5 20.11 14.90 -3.55
N ASN A 6 19.21 15.52 -2.76
CA ASN A 6 18.62 14.87 -1.60
C ASN A 6 17.68 13.72 -1.99
N THR A 7 16.84 13.89 -3.02
CA THR A 7 15.95 12.80 -3.48
C THR A 7 16.75 11.58 -3.99
N PHE A 8 17.86 11.81 -4.70
CA PHE A 8 18.73 10.71 -5.14
C PHE A 8 19.32 9.96 -3.94
N LEU A 9 19.89 10.68 -2.97
CA LEU A 9 20.45 10.09 -1.75
C LEU A 9 19.39 9.31 -0.95
N GLU A 10 18.21 9.89 -0.75
CA GLU A 10 17.10 9.23 -0.07
C GLU A 10 16.67 7.94 -0.80
N THR A 11 16.54 7.99 -2.13
CA THR A 11 16.23 6.80 -2.93
C THR A 11 17.34 5.76 -2.81
N SER A 12 18.60 6.17 -2.80
CA SER A 12 19.76 5.27 -2.58
C SER A 12 19.73 4.64 -1.19
N HIS A 13 19.35 5.37 -0.14
CA HIS A 13 19.18 4.80 1.20
C HIS A 13 18.06 3.76 1.23
N TRP A 14 16.91 4.04 0.61
CA TRP A 14 15.84 3.06 0.50
C TRP A 14 16.23 1.83 -0.33
N ASN A 15 17.04 1.99 -1.37
CA ASN A 15 17.60 0.86 -2.12
C ASN A 15 18.54 0.01 -1.26
N LEU A 16 19.33 0.62 -0.38
CA LEU A 16 20.19 -0.11 0.56
C LEU A 16 19.34 -0.86 1.59
N VAL A 17 18.29 -0.22 2.14
CA VAL A 17 17.33 -0.87 3.03
C VAL A 17 16.64 -2.04 2.33
N GLN A 18 16.30 -1.90 1.05
CA GLN A 18 15.71 -2.99 0.27
C GLN A 18 16.66 -4.21 0.16
N LYS A 19 17.98 -4.03 0.18
CA LYS A 19 18.95 -5.15 0.21
C LYS A 19 18.87 -5.98 1.51
N LEU A 20 18.26 -5.44 2.56
CA LEU A 20 17.97 -6.22 3.77
C LEU A 20 16.98 -7.37 3.51
N SER A 21 16.23 -7.33 2.40
CA SER A 21 15.38 -8.44 1.96
C SER A 21 16.15 -9.76 1.89
N ASN A 22 17.46 -9.74 1.60
CA ASN A 22 18.30 -10.95 1.55
C ASN A 22 18.50 -11.62 2.92
N PHE A 23 18.28 -10.89 4.02
CA PHE A 23 18.34 -11.44 5.38
C PHE A 23 16.98 -11.96 5.85
N GLU A 24 15.91 -11.72 5.06
CA GLU A 24 14.56 -12.26 5.23
C GLU A 24 14.13 -12.30 6.70
N TRP A 25 13.80 -13.49 7.20
CA TRP A 25 13.28 -13.80 8.52
C TRP A 25 14.29 -13.65 9.67
N ARG A 26 15.57 -13.40 9.40
CA ARG A 26 16.65 -13.42 10.42
C ARG A 26 16.73 -12.14 11.26
N ILE A 27 16.09 -11.05 10.82
CA ILE A 27 16.18 -9.72 11.45
C ILE A 27 14.80 -9.12 11.75
N PRO A 28 13.90 -9.82 12.48
CA PRO A 28 12.53 -9.38 12.72
C PRO A 28 12.42 -8.00 13.38
N SER A 29 13.30 -7.69 14.35
CA SER A 29 13.30 -6.40 15.03
C SER A 29 13.59 -5.23 14.10
N VAL A 30 14.45 -5.44 13.10
CA VAL A 30 14.77 -4.45 12.08
C VAL A 30 13.56 -4.22 11.18
N TRP A 31 12.88 -5.28 10.74
CA TRP A 31 11.65 -5.16 9.95
C TRP A 31 10.52 -4.44 10.69
N CYS A 32 10.37 -4.66 12.00
CA CYS A 32 9.42 -3.93 12.83
C CYS A 32 9.75 -2.43 12.92
N ALA A 33 11.02 -2.07 13.14
CA ALA A 33 11.43 -0.67 13.18
C ALA A 33 11.27 0.00 11.80
N LEU A 34 11.63 -0.72 10.73
CA LEU A 34 11.52 -0.22 9.36
C LEU A 34 10.06 -0.04 8.93
N SER A 35 9.17 -0.98 9.27
CA SER A 35 7.75 -0.86 8.91
C SER A 35 7.09 0.32 9.64
N GLN A 36 7.42 0.53 10.91
CA GLN A 36 6.98 1.69 11.67
C GLN A 36 7.50 2.99 11.05
N HIS A 37 8.79 3.07 10.73
CA HIS A 37 9.37 4.25 10.12
C HIS A 37 8.78 4.51 8.72
N ALA A 38 8.73 3.50 7.84
CA ALA A 38 8.24 3.61 6.48
C ALA A 38 6.77 4.05 6.42
N LYS A 39 5.96 3.63 7.40
CA LYS A 39 4.54 4.00 7.53
C LYS A 39 4.33 5.52 7.72
N ASP A 40 5.28 6.20 8.35
CA ASP A 40 5.21 7.66 8.55
C ASP A 40 5.47 8.45 7.26
N PHE A 41 6.05 7.82 6.23
CA PHE A 41 6.41 8.45 4.96
C PHE A 41 5.60 7.95 3.76
N ILE A 42 4.47 7.27 3.96
CA ILE A 42 3.66 6.72 2.85
C ILE A 42 3.19 7.80 1.87
N ASP A 43 2.95 9.02 2.34
CA ASP A 43 2.50 10.17 1.55
C ASP A 43 3.65 11.02 0.96
N HIS A 44 4.88 10.48 0.91
CA HIS A 44 6.09 11.19 0.48
C HIS A 44 5.90 11.97 -0.84
N PRO A 45 6.38 13.21 -1.00
CA PRO A 45 6.14 13.99 -2.23
C PRO A 45 6.69 13.33 -3.51
N TYR A 46 7.79 12.57 -3.40
CA TYR A 46 8.47 11.97 -4.54
C TYR A 46 8.02 10.54 -4.80
N LYS A 47 7.47 10.29 -6.00
CA LYS A 47 7.00 8.97 -6.46
C LYS A 47 8.03 7.87 -6.32
N ALA A 48 9.28 8.13 -6.73
CA ALA A 48 10.37 7.16 -6.66
C ALA A 48 10.63 6.65 -5.22
N ILE A 49 10.45 7.51 -4.22
CA ILE A 49 10.61 7.13 -2.80
C ILE A 49 9.40 6.34 -2.33
N ARG A 50 8.18 6.75 -2.70
CA ARG A 50 6.95 6.02 -2.39
C ARG A 50 6.95 4.58 -2.93
N GLU A 51 7.43 4.38 -4.16
CA GLU A 51 7.59 3.05 -4.75
C GLU A 51 8.54 2.16 -3.93
N ARG A 52 9.62 2.74 -3.38
CA ARG A 52 10.55 2.00 -2.51
C ARG A 52 9.96 1.70 -1.15
N ILE A 53 9.26 2.67 -0.56
CA ILE A 53 8.53 2.50 0.71
C ILE A 53 7.53 1.35 0.57
N ALA A 54 6.71 1.36 -0.49
CA ALA A 54 5.76 0.28 -0.77
C ALA A 54 6.46 -1.09 -0.92
N SER A 55 7.60 -1.14 -1.61
CA SER A 55 8.37 -2.39 -1.76
C SER A 55 8.97 -2.90 -0.45
N VAL A 56 9.51 -2.01 0.39
CA VAL A 56 10.03 -2.37 1.72
C VAL A 56 8.92 -2.86 2.63
N LEU A 57 7.77 -2.20 2.63
CA LEU A 57 6.59 -2.60 3.40
C LEU A 57 6.05 -3.96 2.94
N ALA A 58 5.88 -4.17 1.63
CA ALA A 58 5.43 -5.45 1.08
C ALA A 58 6.37 -6.60 1.53
N THR A 59 7.68 -6.35 1.49
CA THR A 59 8.70 -7.32 1.94
C THR A 59 8.58 -7.61 3.45
N ALA A 60 8.44 -6.56 4.27
CA ALA A 60 8.34 -6.72 5.71
C ALA A 60 7.11 -7.55 6.13
N LEU A 61 5.98 -7.34 5.44
CA LEU A 61 4.71 -8.02 5.71
C LEU A 61 4.69 -9.48 5.22
N SER A 62 5.45 -9.82 4.17
CA SER A 62 5.48 -11.18 3.61
C SER A 62 6.05 -12.26 4.54
N PHE A 63 6.76 -11.87 5.61
CA PHE A 63 7.35 -12.81 6.57
C PHE A 63 6.51 -13.03 7.82
N ASP A 64 5.36 -12.36 7.93
CA ASP A 64 4.41 -12.60 9.01
C ASP A 64 3.64 -13.91 8.75
N VAL A 65 4.27 -15.05 9.05
CA VAL A 65 3.74 -16.39 8.77
C VAL A 65 3.30 -17.11 10.05
N LYS A 66 2.24 -17.93 9.97
CA LYS A 66 1.90 -18.85 11.07
C LYS A 66 2.73 -20.12 10.92
N LEU A 67 3.62 -20.38 11.87
CA LEU A 67 4.40 -21.61 11.89
C LEU A 67 3.50 -22.81 12.26
N SER A 68 3.85 -24.01 11.80
CA SER A 68 3.07 -25.24 12.01
C SER A 68 2.85 -25.60 13.49
N ASN A 69 3.69 -25.08 14.38
CA ASN A 69 3.58 -25.22 15.83
C ASN A 69 2.68 -24.14 16.48
N GLY A 70 2.01 -23.31 15.68
CA GLY A 70 1.14 -22.22 16.14
C GLY A 70 1.88 -20.98 16.66
N GLN A 71 3.22 -20.95 16.59
CA GLN A 71 3.97 -19.75 16.98
C GLN A 71 3.82 -18.67 15.91
N SER A 72 3.48 -17.47 16.35
CA SER A 72 3.53 -16.27 15.51
C SER A 72 4.99 -15.87 15.29
N THR A 73 5.29 -15.33 14.10
CA THR A 73 6.61 -14.73 13.89
C THR A 73 6.78 -13.46 14.74
N ARG A 74 8.03 -13.02 14.89
CA ARG A 74 8.37 -11.73 15.50
C ARG A 74 8.32 -10.56 14.51
N HIS A 75 7.75 -10.77 13.32
CA HIS A 75 7.67 -9.78 12.24
C HIS A 75 6.50 -8.80 12.48
N PRO A 76 6.39 -7.72 11.69
CA PRO A 76 5.29 -6.79 11.82
C PRO A 76 3.95 -7.51 11.71
N ASP A 77 3.06 -7.26 12.65
CA ASP A 77 1.71 -7.80 12.63
C ASP A 77 0.93 -7.17 11.47
N VAL A 78 0.61 -7.99 10.47
CA VAL A 78 -0.12 -7.57 9.27
C VAL A 78 -1.53 -7.06 9.62
N ASP A 79 -2.21 -7.68 10.58
CA ASP A 79 -3.56 -7.26 10.98
C ASP A 79 -3.52 -5.84 11.54
N GLN A 80 -2.65 -5.60 12.52
CA GLN A 80 -2.47 -4.28 13.13
C GLN A 80 -2.00 -3.24 12.10
N PHE A 81 -1.11 -3.62 11.19
CA PHE A 81 -0.60 -2.71 10.16
C PHE A 81 -1.72 -2.27 9.22
N ILE A 82 -2.50 -3.22 8.69
CA ILE A 82 -3.55 -2.94 7.72
C ILE A 82 -4.68 -2.12 8.35
N ASP A 83 -5.07 -2.40 9.58
CA ASP A 83 -6.13 -1.61 10.24
C ASP A 83 -5.76 -0.13 10.33
N ASN A 84 -4.49 0.19 10.63
CA ASN A 84 -4.05 1.59 10.61
C ASN A 84 -4.00 2.20 9.19
N ILE A 85 -3.58 1.41 8.20
CA ILE A 85 -3.55 1.89 6.81
C ILE A 85 -4.97 2.24 6.34
N ARG A 86 -5.96 1.42 6.70
CA ARG A 86 -7.37 1.61 6.36
C ARG A 86 -7.94 2.89 6.95
N GLU A 87 -7.73 3.13 8.25
CA GLU A 87 -8.20 4.36 8.92
C GLU A 87 -7.70 5.64 8.22
N ARG A 88 -6.43 5.65 7.81
CA ARG A 88 -5.83 6.77 7.06
C ARG A 88 -6.30 6.81 5.61
N LEU A 89 -6.56 5.65 5.00
CA LEU A 89 -7.07 5.56 3.63
C LEU A 89 -8.49 6.13 3.52
N ASP A 90 -9.37 5.82 4.47
CA ASP A 90 -10.71 6.41 4.59
C ASP A 90 -10.65 7.95 4.60
N GLN A 91 -9.71 8.50 5.38
CA GLN A 91 -9.52 9.95 5.45
C GLN A 91 -8.99 10.51 4.13
N ALA A 92 -8.02 9.84 3.51
CA ALA A 92 -7.45 10.26 2.24
C ALA A 92 -8.48 10.24 1.10
N ILE A 93 -9.34 9.22 1.03
CA ILE A 93 -10.42 9.13 0.03
C ILE A 93 -11.39 10.29 0.18
N LYS A 94 -11.84 10.59 1.41
CA LYS A 94 -12.74 11.73 1.69
C LYS A 94 -12.13 13.08 1.31
N ILE A 95 -10.81 13.24 1.46
CA ILE A 95 -10.11 14.45 1.03
C ILE A 95 -10.03 14.51 -0.50
N TYR A 96 -9.72 13.38 -1.14
CA TYR A 96 -9.62 13.26 -2.60
C TYR A 96 -10.96 13.55 -3.29
N GLU A 97 -12.06 12.99 -2.80
CA GLU A 97 -13.42 13.19 -3.35
C GLU A 97 -13.84 14.67 -3.36
N LYS A 98 -13.42 15.44 -2.34
CA LYS A 98 -13.75 16.86 -2.22
C LYS A 98 -12.94 17.76 -3.15
N GLN A 99 -11.95 17.23 -3.88
CA GLN A 99 -11.13 18.03 -4.78
C GLN A 99 -11.93 18.48 -6.00
N PRO A 100 -11.74 19.73 -6.48
CA PRO A 100 -12.35 20.18 -7.71
C PRO A 100 -11.84 19.36 -8.91
N LEU A 101 -12.75 18.93 -9.79
CA LEU A 101 -12.44 18.21 -11.03
C LEU A 101 -11.38 18.90 -11.92
N ALA A 102 -11.31 20.24 -11.90
CA ALA A 102 -10.33 21.02 -12.66
C ALA A 102 -8.89 20.88 -12.13
N THR A 103 -8.73 20.53 -10.85
CA THR A 103 -7.42 20.38 -10.22
C THR A 103 -6.80 18.99 -10.51
N ILE A 104 -7.66 17.99 -10.77
CA ILE A 104 -7.28 16.61 -11.11
C ILE A 104 -6.77 16.50 -12.56
N SER A 105 -7.33 17.30 -13.48
CA SER A 105 -7.00 17.28 -14.92
C SER A 105 -5.74 18.06 -15.31
N GLY A 106 -4.91 18.46 -14.34
CA GLY A 106 -3.62 19.13 -14.61
C GLY A 106 -3.75 20.56 -15.14
N GLN A 107 -4.94 21.17 -15.08
CA GLN A 107 -5.18 22.54 -15.51
C GLN A 107 -4.66 23.56 -14.49
N GLY A 108 -3.36 23.59 -14.20
CA GLY A 108 -2.65 24.73 -13.56
C GLY A 108 -3.18 25.25 -12.21
N VAL A 109 -4.21 24.65 -11.60
CA VAL A 109 -4.70 24.99 -10.27
C VAL A 109 -3.78 24.32 -9.26
N GLU A 110 -3.19 25.11 -8.35
CA GLU A 110 -2.40 24.59 -7.25
C GLU A 110 -3.25 23.62 -6.42
N ILE A 111 -2.89 22.34 -6.42
CA ILE A 111 -3.46 21.35 -5.50
C ILE A 111 -3.03 21.74 -4.09
N ASP A 112 -3.97 21.89 -3.18
CA ASP A 112 -3.68 22.12 -1.77
C ASP A 112 -2.73 21.04 -1.21
N SER A 113 -1.87 21.42 -0.27
CA SER A 113 -0.83 20.54 0.27
C SER A 113 -1.39 19.27 0.92
N GLU A 114 -2.56 19.35 1.57
CA GLU A 114 -3.24 18.21 2.20
C GLU A 114 -3.84 17.28 1.13
N SER A 115 -4.48 17.90 0.14
CA SER A 115 -5.01 17.23 -1.05
C SER A 115 -3.94 16.44 -1.82
N ARG A 116 -2.74 17.01 -1.97
CA ARG A 116 -1.60 16.31 -2.59
C ARG A 116 -1.10 15.13 -1.76
N LYS A 117 -1.05 15.28 -0.43
CA LYS A 117 -0.66 14.18 0.48
C LYS A 117 -1.66 13.03 0.42
N ALA A 118 -2.95 13.32 0.37
CA ALA A 118 -3.99 12.30 0.22
C ALA A 118 -3.81 11.49 -1.08
N VAL A 119 -3.58 12.16 -2.22
CA VAL A 119 -3.28 11.51 -3.50
C VAL A 119 -2.04 10.61 -3.40
N ASN A 120 -0.94 11.15 -2.88
CA ASN A 120 0.30 10.40 -2.72
C ASN A 120 0.11 9.17 -1.82
N TYR A 121 -0.70 9.30 -0.76
CA TYR A 121 -1.03 8.21 0.15
C TYR A 121 -1.81 7.11 -0.58
N ILE A 122 -2.89 7.48 -1.29
CA ILE A 122 -3.72 6.55 -2.07
C ILE A 122 -2.87 5.78 -3.08
N GLU A 123 -2.07 6.47 -3.90
CA GLU A 123 -1.18 5.83 -4.88
C GLU A 123 -0.24 4.80 -4.23
N THR A 124 0.31 5.14 -3.07
CA THR A 124 1.28 4.28 -2.38
C THR A 124 0.62 3.06 -1.76
N VAL A 125 -0.59 3.21 -1.22
CA VAL A 125 -1.36 2.09 -0.68
C VAL A 125 -1.79 1.14 -1.80
N ILE A 126 -2.22 1.66 -2.96
CA ILE A 126 -2.53 0.84 -4.13
C ILE A 126 -1.28 0.09 -4.62
N GLN A 127 -0.14 0.78 -4.67
CA GLN A 127 1.14 0.15 -5.04
C GLN A 127 1.55 -0.93 -4.03
N LEU A 128 1.41 -0.67 -2.72
CA LEU A 128 1.69 -1.64 -1.67
C LEU A 128 0.79 -2.87 -1.81
N HIS A 129 -0.52 -2.67 -2.00
CA HIS A 129 -1.47 -3.75 -2.22
C HIS A 129 -1.05 -4.60 -3.43
N THR A 130 -0.77 -3.95 -4.57
CA THR A 130 -0.27 -4.63 -5.78
C THR A 130 0.98 -5.47 -5.52
N LEU A 131 1.97 -4.90 -4.81
CA LEU A 131 3.22 -5.57 -4.51
C LEU A 131 3.03 -6.77 -3.58
N ILE A 132 2.12 -6.68 -2.62
CA ILE A 132 1.73 -7.80 -1.74
C ILE A 132 1.24 -8.96 -2.59
N PHE A 133 0.24 -8.77 -3.46
CA PHE A 133 -0.29 -9.87 -4.29
C PHE A 133 0.74 -10.42 -5.30
N SER A 134 1.63 -9.56 -5.83
CA SER A 134 2.64 -10.00 -6.80
C SER A 134 3.80 -10.80 -6.21
N GLY A 135 4.10 -10.61 -4.91
CA GLY A 135 5.32 -11.12 -4.28
C GLY A 135 5.11 -12.18 -3.20
N HIS A 136 3.86 -12.51 -2.85
CA HIS A 136 3.59 -13.46 -1.77
C HIS A 136 3.73 -14.91 -2.23
N ILE A 137 4.53 -15.66 -1.47
CA ILE A 137 4.77 -17.10 -1.69
C ILE A 137 3.73 -17.94 -0.90
N GLN A 138 2.93 -17.29 -0.05
CA GLN A 138 1.91 -17.91 0.79
C GLN A 138 0.50 -17.40 0.45
N PRO A 139 -0.55 -18.13 0.83
CA PRO A 139 -1.91 -17.61 0.76
C PRO A 139 -2.00 -16.27 1.49
N VAL A 140 -2.65 -15.31 0.85
CA VAL A 140 -2.77 -13.95 1.37
C VAL A 140 -3.49 -13.95 2.71
N LYS A 141 -3.10 -13.05 3.61
CA LYS A 141 -3.81 -12.90 4.89
C LYS A 141 -5.16 -12.20 4.70
N HIS A 142 -6.13 -12.64 5.50
CA HIS A 142 -7.45 -12.01 5.64
C HIS A 142 -7.39 -10.49 5.81
N ALA A 143 -6.43 -10.00 6.60
CA ALA A 143 -6.22 -8.57 6.80
C ALA A 143 -6.03 -7.79 5.50
N ILE A 144 -5.21 -8.29 4.55
CA ILE A 144 -4.93 -7.59 3.29
C ILE A 144 -6.21 -7.35 2.48
N ILE A 145 -7.13 -8.33 2.49
CA ILE A 145 -8.40 -8.25 1.75
C ILE A 145 -9.28 -7.11 2.28
N ARG A 146 -9.13 -6.69 3.53
CA ARG A 146 -9.94 -5.59 4.09
C ARG A 146 -9.71 -4.23 3.42
N ILE A 147 -8.65 -4.07 2.62
CA ILE A 147 -8.41 -2.87 1.79
C ILE A 147 -9.27 -2.89 0.51
N PHE A 148 -9.77 -4.04 0.09
CA PHE A 148 -10.50 -4.19 -1.17
C PHE A 148 -11.71 -3.26 -1.33
N PRO A 149 -12.60 -3.08 -0.32
CA PRO A 149 -13.73 -2.15 -0.44
C PRO A 149 -13.29 -0.71 -0.75
N HIS A 150 -12.19 -0.25 -0.15
CA HIS A 150 -11.62 1.07 -0.42
C HIS A 150 -11.12 1.20 -1.86
N LEU A 151 -10.57 0.15 -2.46
CA LEU A 151 -10.15 0.16 -3.88
C LEU A 151 -11.36 0.33 -4.81
N CYS A 152 -12.48 -0.30 -4.49
CA CYS A 152 -13.72 -0.13 -5.24
C CYS A 152 -14.32 1.28 -5.07
N GLU A 153 -14.27 1.84 -3.86
CA GLU A 153 -14.69 3.23 -3.61
C GLU A 153 -13.81 4.20 -4.42
N ILE A 154 -12.49 4.01 -4.40
CA ILE A 154 -11.55 4.79 -5.21
C ILE A 154 -11.97 4.75 -6.68
N ASP A 155 -12.19 3.57 -7.27
CA ASP A 155 -12.58 3.44 -8.69
C ASP A 155 -13.82 4.25 -9.07
N SER A 156 -14.78 4.41 -8.16
CA SER A 156 -15.97 5.23 -8.39
C SER A 156 -15.66 6.73 -8.49
N ILE A 157 -14.60 7.19 -7.82
CA ILE A 157 -14.19 8.59 -7.73
C ILE A 157 -13.18 8.95 -8.83
N VAL A 158 -12.33 8.00 -9.28
CA VAL A 158 -11.20 8.25 -10.17
C VAL A 158 -11.55 8.34 -11.66
N ALA A 159 -12.77 8.78 -12.02
CA ALA A 159 -13.18 8.83 -13.43
C ALA A 159 -12.20 9.63 -14.33
N ASN A 160 -11.51 10.63 -13.76
CA ASN A 160 -10.67 11.58 -14.50
C ASN A 160 -9.15 11.52 -14.18
N ASP A 161 -8.70 10.64 -13.28
CA ASP A 161 -7.27 10.45 -12.98
C ASP A 161 -6.79 9.09 -13.51
N ASP A 162 -6.20 9.12 -14.70
CA ASP A 162 -5.78 7.91 -15.40
C ASP A 162 -4.72 7.10 -14.63
N VAL A 163 -3.90 7.76 -13.80
CA VAL A 163 -2.81 7.10 -13.08
C VAL A 163 -3.36 6.26 -11.94
N ILE A 164 -4.15 6.87 -11.05
CA ILE A 164 -4.73 6.16 -9.91
C ILE A 164 -5.69 5.06 -10.41
N ARG A 165 -6.47 5.35 -11.47
CA ARG A 165 -7.41 4.38 -12.05
C ARG A 165 -6.67 3.16 -12.60
N THR A 166 -5.59 3.38 -13.35
CA THR A 166 -4.78 2.28 -13.89
C THR A 166 -4.15 1.46 -12.76
N SER A 167 -3.57 2.11 -11.75
CA SER A 167 -2.98 1.43 -10.60
C SER A 167 -4.01 0.61 -9.81
N SER A 168 -5.21 1.15 -9.60
CA SER A 168 -6.30 0.44 -8.91
C SER A 168 -6.76 -0.81 -9.69
N ILE A 169 -6.93 -0.69 -11.00
CA ILE A 169 -7.25 -1.83 -11.88
C ILE A 169 -6.17 -2.91 -11.80
N VAL A 170 -4.89 -2.54 -11.90
CA VAL A 170 -3.77 -3.50 -11.81
C VAL A 170 -3.77 -4.20 -10.45
N SER A 171 -3.99 -3.45 -9.38
CA SER A 171 -4.10 -3.97 -8.02
C SER A 171 -5.20 -5.03 -7.88
N ARG A 172 -6.39 -4.77 -8.45
CA ARG A 172 -7.50 -5.75 -8.47
C ARG A 172 -7.23 -6.94 -9.38
N MET A 173 -6.55 -6.75 -10.51
CA MET A 173 -6.11 -7.86 -11.36
C MET A 173 -5.14 -8.78 -10.62
N CYS A 174 -4.16 -8.22 -9.89
CA CYS A 174 -3.25 -9.01 -9.06
C CYS A 174 -3.99 -9.78 -7.97
N LEU A 175 -4.97 -9.16 -7.31
CA LEU A 175 -5.85 -9.85 -6.36
C LEU A 175 -6.58 -11.03 -7.04
N ALA A 176 -7.22 -10.81 -8.19
CA ALA A 176 -8.02 -11.82 -8.88
C ALA A 176 -7.23 -13.07 -9.31
N VAL A 177 -5.93 -12.94 -9.56
CA VAL A 177 -5.05 -14.06 -9.97
C VAL A 177 -4.30 -14.72 -8.80
N THR A 178 -4.54 -14.26 -7.57
CA THR A 178 -3.85 -14.78 -6.38
C THR A 178 -4.48 -16.06 -5.84
N TYR A 179 -3.68 -16.91 -5.21
CA TYR A 179 -4.15 -18.10 -4.51
C TYR A 179 -4.80 -17.74 -3.17
N PHE A 180 -6.03 -18.20 -2.98
CA PHE A 180 -6.80 -18.00 -1.74
C PHE A 180 -7.00 -19.31 -0.98
N THR A 181 -7.08 -19.23 0.35
CA THR A 181 -7.65 -20.31 1.16
C THR A 181 -9.16 -20.30 1.06
N THR A 182 -9.83 -21.44 1.25
CA THR A 182 -11.30 -21.55 1.20
C THR A 182 -12.00 -20.52 2.10
N SER A 183 -11.53 -20.34 3.33
CA SER A 183 -12.09 -19.35 4.26
C SER A 183 -11.93 -17.90 3.78
N LEU A 184 -10.90 -17.62 2.99
CA LEU A 184 -10.65 -16.27 2.48
C LEU A 184 -11.56 -15.93 1.29
N ILE A 185 -11.92 -16.95 0.51
CA ILE A 185 -12.90 -16.80 -0.58
C ILE A 185 -14.27 -16.40 -0.01
N GLU A 186 -14.70 -17.01 1.10
CA GLU A 186 -15.95 -16.66 1.78
C GLU A 186 -15.96 -15.18 2.18
N THR A 187 -14.90 -14.72 2.85
CA THR A 187 -14.75 -13.30 3.23
C THR A 187 -14.72 -12.36 2.03
N LEU A 188 -14.05 -12.76 0.93
CA LEU A 188 -13.99 -11.95 -0.28
C LEU A 188 -15.38 -11.83 -0.94
N ILE A 189 -16.15 -12.91 -0.98
CA ILE A 189 -17.52 -12.91 -1.50
C ILE A 189 -18.42 -11.99 -0.67
N GLU A 190 -18.36 -12.08 0.65
CA GLU A 190 -19.11 -11.19 1.55
C GLU A 190 -18.77 -9.71 1.30
N GLN A 191 -17.50 -9.39 1.07
CA GLN A 191 -17.10 -8.02 0.76
C GLN A 191 -17.55 -7.57 -0.64
N LEU A 192 -17.51 -8.46 -1.63
CA LEU A 192 -18.03 -8.17 -2.97
C LEU A 192 -19.54 -7.89 -2.95
N GLU A 193 -20.30 -8.60 -2.11
CA GLU A 193 -21.73 -8.38 -1.93
C GLU A 193 -22.04 -7.05 -1.24
N GLN A 194 -21.15 -6.53 -0.40
CA GLN A 194 -21.33 -5.25 0.29
C GLN A 194 -21.03 -4.03 -0.60
N VAL A 195 -20.22 -4.24 -1.65
CA VAL A 195 -19.72 -3.18 -2.53
C VAL A 195 -20.55 -3.05 -3.81
N ASN A 196 -21.25 -4.11 -4.24
CA ASN A 196 -22.20 -4.10 -5.36
C ASN A 196 -23.59 -3.62 -4.94
#